data_AF-A0A8T3MXD2-F1
#
_entry.id   AF-A0A8T3MXD2-F1
#
_cell.length_a   1.000
_cell.length_b   1.000
_cell.length_c   1.000
_cell.angle_alpha   90.00
_cell.angle_beta   90.00
_cell.angle_gamma   90.00
#
_symmetry.space_group_name_H-M   'P 1'
#
loop_
_entity.id
_entity.type
_entity.pdbx_description
1 polymer ?
#
loop_
_entity_poly.entity_id
_entity_poly.type
_entity_poly.pdbx_seq_one_letter_code
_entity_poly.pdbx_strand_id
1 'polypeptide(L)' 'ALNLVLDDDGALGGVVGALGGLGAHILALRKSEPSLEDVFVELVGRGFDDASPERADGVAAEA' A
#
# COMPACT_ATOMS: atom_id res chain seq x y z
N ALA A 1 6.97 16.47 -10.66
CA ALA A 1 5.92 15.95 -9.77
C ALA A 1 6.62 15.26 -8.61
N LEU A 2 6.16 15.48 -7.37
CA LEU A 2 6.72 14.86 -6.18
C LEU A 2 5.80 13.70 -5.75
N ASN A 3 6.34 12.50 -5.61
CA ASN A 3 5.63 11.34 -5.07
C ASN A 3 6.19 11.02 -3.69
N LEU A 4 5.30 10.84 -2.72
CA LEU A 4 5.64 10.54 -1.33
C LEU A 4 4.87 9.28 -0.94
N VAL A 5 5.57 8.32 -0.33
CA VAL A 5 4.95 7.17 0.32
C VAL A 5 4.82 7.53 1.79
N LEU A 6 3.60 7.46 2.31
CA LEU A 6 3.30 7.73 3.72
C LEU A 6 3.11 6.40 4.44
N ASP A 7 3.49 6.36 5.72
CA ASP A 7 3.32 5.17 6.57
C ASP A 7 1.83 4.89 6.82
N ASP A 8 1.06 5.96 7.07
CA ASP A 8 -0.39 5.92 7.26
C ASP A 8 -1.07 7.20 6.72
N ASP A 9 -2.40 7.14 6.56
CA ASP A 9 -3.20 8.26 6.05
C ASP A 9 -3.16 9.50 6.96
N GLY A 10 -2.97 9.32 8.27
CA GLY A 10 -2.85 10.40 9.25
C GLY A 10 -1.58 11.23 9.10
N ALA A 11 -0.51 10.63 8.56
CA ALA A 11 0.74 11.34 8.29
C ALA A 11 0.60 12.47 7.26
N LEU A 12 -0.43 12.43 6.39
CA LEU A 12 -0.66 13.42 5.34
C LEU A 12 -0.79 14.84 5.88
N GLY A 13 -1.51 15.02 6.99
CA GLY A 13 -1.74 16.34 7.59
C GLY A 13 -0.44 17.00 8.05
N GLY A 14 0.48 16.20 8.62
CA GLY A 14 1.81 16.67 9.03
C GLY A 14 2.66 17.13 7.85
N VAL A 15 2.67 16.37 6.76
CA VAL A 15 3.40 16.72 5.53
C VAL A 15 2.87 18.01 4.91
N VAL A 16 1.55 18.15 4.79
CA VAL A 16 0.92 19.37 4.26
C VAL A 16 1.25 20.58 5.13
N GLY A 17 1.19 20.44 6.45
CA GLY A 17 1.56 21.50 7.39
C GLY A 17 3.02 21.93 7.27
N ALA A 18 3.94 20.97 7.18
CA ALA A 18 5.36 21.24 6.99
C ALA A 18 5.65 21.96 5.66
N LEU A 19 5.01 21.54 4.56
CA LEU A 19 5.12 22.21 3.26
C LEU A 19 4.57 23.64 3.31
N GLY A 20 3.44 23.86 3.99
CA GLY A 20 2.89 25.19 4.23
C GLY A 20 3.85 26.08 5.02
N GLY A 21 4.49 25.53 6.06
CA GLY A 21 5.50 26.24 6.87
C GLY A 21 6.75 26.67 6.08
N LEU A 22 7.06 25.97 4.99
CA LEU A 22 8.13 26.32 4.06
C LEU A 22 7.71 27.37 3.01
N GLY A 23 6.46 27.84 3.06
CA GLY A 23 5.90 28.78 2.09
C GLY A 23 5.47 28.13 0.77
N ALA A 24 5.36 26.80 0.71
CA ALA A 24 4.87 26.11 -0.48
C ALA A 24 3.36 26.31 -0.64
N HIS A 25 2.90 26.45 -1.89
CA HIS A 25 1.48 26.41 -2.24
C HIS A 25 1.15 25.12 -2.97
N ILE A 26 0.32 24.29 -2.33
CA ILE A 26 -0.13 23.02 -2.90
C ILE A 26 -1.26 23.33 -3.88
N LEU A 27 -0.97 23.17 -5.18
CA LEU A 27 -1.95 23.42 -6.24
C LEU A 27 -2.89 22.23 -6.48
N ALA A 28 -2.38 21.02 -6.27
CA ALA A 28 -3.14 19.79 -6.41
C ALA A 28 -2.50 18.70 -5.54
N LEU A 29 -3.34 17.86 -4.95
CA LEU A 29 -2.93 16.68 -4.20
C LEU A 29 -3.73 15.49 -4.74
N ARG A 30 -3.04 14.39 -5.08
CA ARG A 30 -3.66 13.17 -5.57
C ARG A 30 -3.15 12.00 -4.74
N LYS A 31 -4.06 11.26 -4.12
CA LYS A 31 -3.76 9.95 -3.56
C LYS A 31 -3.65 8.96 -4.72
N SER A 32 -2.48 8.34 -4.86
CA SER A 32 -2.29 7.24 -5.80
C SER A 32 -2.71 5.95 -5.10
N GLU A 33 -3.76 5.32 -5.62
CA GLU A 33 -4.07 3.94 -5.26
C GLU A 33 -3.19 3.02 -6.11
N PRO A 34 -2.56 1.98 -5.53
CA PRO A 34 -1.77 1.03 -6.29
C PRO A 34 -2.68 0.34 -7.32
N SER A 35 -2.20 0.19 -8.55
CA SER A 35 -2.93 -0.56 -9.56
C SER A 35 -2.86 -2.07 -9.29
N LEU A 36 -3.76 -2.85 -9.89
CA LEU A 36 -3.70 -4.31 -9.83
C LEU A 36 -2.38 -4.85 -10.41
N GLU A 37 -1.81 -4.16 -11.38
CA GLU A 37 -0.50 -4.50 -11.95
C GLU A 37 0.63 -4.26 -10.94
N ASP A 38 0.60 -3.15 -10.20
CA ASP A 38 1.59 -2.84 -9.16
C ASP A 38 1.56 -3.89 -8.03
N VAL A 39 0.35 -4.26 -7.59
CA VAL A 39 0.16 -5.32 -6.58
C VAL A 39 0.59 -6.68 -7.12
N PHE A 40 0.31 -6.99 -8.39
CA PHE A 40 0.74 -8.22 -9.03
C PHE A 40 2.26 -8.32 -9.13
N VAL A 41 2.95 -7.23 -9.51
CA VAL A 41 4.42 -7.20 -9.57
C VAL A 41 5.04 -7.37 -8.18
N GLU A 42 4.45 -6.79 -7.12
CA GLU A 42 4.95 -7.01 -5.77
C GLU A 42 4.77 -8.47 -5.31
N LEU A 43 3.61 -9.06 -5.59
CA LEU A 43 3.27 -10.43 -5.21
C LEU A 43 4.02 -11.49 -6.02
N VAL A 44 4.32 -11.22 -7.29
CA VAL A 44 5.01 -12.16 -8.19
C VAL A 44 6.53 -11.91 -8.23
N GLY A 45 6.96 -10.67 -7.97
CA GLY A 45 8.36 -10.27 -7.86
C GLY A 45 9.04 -10.79 -6.58
N ARG A 46 8.27 -11.05 -5.52
CA ARG A 46 8.62 -12.06 -4.50
C ARG A 46 8.28 -13.41 -5.11
N GLY A 47 9.27 -14.07 -5.73
CA GLY A 47 9.05 -15.35 -6.40
C GLY A 47 8.23 -16.32 -5.57
N PHE A 48 7.56 -17.24 -6.27
CA PHE A 48 6.72 -18.36 -5.79
C PHE A 48 7.28 -19.27 -4.67
N ASP A 49 8.28 -18.86 -3.90
CA ASP A 49 8.91 -19.64 -2.82
C ASP A 49 8.09 -19.70 -1.52
N ASP A 50 7.08 -18.85 -1.34
CA ASP A 50 6.18 -18.91 -0.16
C ASP A 50 4.76 -19.41 -0.48
N ALA A 51 4.55 -19.99 -1.67
CA ALA A 51 3.32 -20.72 -1.98
C ALA A 51 3.38 -22.16 -1.42
N SER A 52 3.54 -22.30 -0.10
CA SER A 52 3.00 -23.48 0.58
C SER A 52 1.58 -23.12 1.01
N PRO A 53 0.52 -23.61 0.35
CA PRO A 53 -0.84 -23.44 0.83
C PRO A 53 -0.92 -24.16 2.17
N GLU A 54 -0.88 -23.41 3.26
CA GLU A 54 -1.27 -23.91 4.57
C GLU A 54 -2.70 -24.42 4.40
N ARG A 55 -2.85 -25.72 4.59
CA ARG A 55 -4.08 -26.49 4.36
C ARG A 55 -5.26 -25.72 4.92
N ALA A 56 -6.25 -25.44 4.06
CA ALA A 56 -7.61 -25.26 4.48
C ALA A 56 -7.98 -26.52 5.28
N ASP A 57 -7.99 -26.37 6.61
CA ASP A 57 -8.20 -27.49 7.51
C ASP A 57 -9.65 -27.95 7.35
N GLY A 58 -9.76 -29.09 6.67
CA GLY A 58 -10.68 -30.18 6.93
C GLY A 58 -12.06 -29.80 7.44
N VAL A 59 -13.02 -29.87 6.52
CA VAL A 59 -14.34 -30.45 6.80
C VAL A 59 -14.16 -31.71 7.65
N ALA A 60 -14.51 -31.61 8.94
CA ALA A 60 -14.84 -32.78 9.75
C ALA A 60 -16.34 -33.04 9.58
N ALA A 61 -16.68 -33.78 8.53
CA ALA A 61 -17.94 -34.49 8.44
C ALA A 61 -17.79 -35.85 9.15
N GLU A 62 -18.65 -36.06 10.14
CA GLU A 62 -19.27 -37.31 10.60
C GLU A 62 -18.41 -38.53 10.98
N ALA A 63 -18.53 -38.91 12.26
CA ALA A 63 -18.70 -40.29 12.73
C ALA A 63 -19.59 -40.29 13.98
#